data_AF-A0A8G1N3X6-F1
#
_entry.id   AF-A0A8G1N3X6-F1
#
_cell.length_a   1.000
_cell.length_b   1.000
_cell.length_c   1.000
_cell.angle_alpha   90.00
_cell.angle_beta   90.00
_cell.angle_gamma   90.00
#
_symmetry.space_group_name_H-M   'P 1'
#
loop_
_entity.id
_entity.type
_entity.pdbx_description
1 polymer ?
#
loop_
_entity_poly.entity_id
_entity_poly.type
_entity_poly.pdbx_seq_one_letter_code
_entity_poly.pdbx_strand_id
1 'polypeptide(L)'
;MNERDLAIGTLEETQTLSGVLWGARSALRTALNEHKPEAGHSRSLLGTTAHTLLCDRYDRVFSCEKFALPDGTAPTEADRQQLVAELSGFDATTMPQLPPGLVIRDNLNGSPGWRQGNVQFLLASAPDGIDHIRWAERSPTKQRVAESSIGQIPVDGDVPSLFGSNPSILIPSLEVPAFTQVTTFIVAYWLDHDLNDFSLALGRSRMNRGGGSPWVWRVELTSTIIRDMDEKTIGDWEPISNDDVRSADAPVRLRPSGADRKAA
;
A
#
# COMPACT_ATOMS: atom_id res chain seq x y z
N MET A 1 -16.15 -1.14 -23.16
CA MET A 1 -15.51 -0.76 -21.89
C MET A 1 -14.02 -0.99 -22.07
N ASN A 2 -13.17 0.00 -21.80
CA ASN A 2 -11.72 -0.15 -21.97
C ASN A 2 -11.11 -0.77 -20.70
N GLU A 3 -9.85 -1.23 -20.77
CA GLU A 3 -9.15 -1.87 -19.64
C GLU A 3 -9.11 -1.01 -18.38
N ARG A 4 -8.86 0.30 -18.55
CA ARG A 4 -8.83 1.27 -17.44
C ARG A 4 -10.14 1.26 -16.68
N ASP A 5 -11.26 1.44 -17.38
CA ASP A 5 -12.58 1.56 -16.74
C ASP A 5 -12.99 0.25 -16.05
N LEU A 6 -12.64 -0.91 -16.64
CA LEU A 6 -12.89 -2.21 -16.03
C LEU A 6 -12.04 -2.41 -14.76
N ALA A 7 -10.74 -2.10 -14.82
CA ALA A 7 -9.84 -2.23 -13.68
C ALA A 7 -10.25 -1.29 -12.53
N ILE A 8 -10.51 -0.02 -12.83
CA ILE A 8 -10.93 0.97 -11.85
C ILE A 8 -12.30 0.59 -11.27
N GLY A 9 -13.29 0.27 -12.11
CA GLY A 9 -14.62 -0.14 -11.66
C GLY A 9 -14.57 -1.36 -10.73
N THR A 10 -13.76 -2.37 -11.05
CA THR A 10 -13.60 -3.58 -10.22
C THR A 10 -13.04 -3.24 -8.83
N LEU A 11 -12.05 -2.35 -8.76
CA LEU A 11 -11.42 -1.95 -7.49
C LEU A 11 -12.28 -0.96 -6.70
N GLU A 12 -13.13 -0.17 -7.36
CA GLU A 12 -14.08 0.76 -6.73
C GLU A 12 -15.28 0.01 -6.13
N GLU A 13 -15.87 -0.93 -6.87
CA GLU A 13 -17.03 -1.72 -6.45
C GLU A 13 -16.78 -2.47 -5.13
N THR A 14 -15.54 -2.88 -4.88
CA THR A 14 -15.14 -3.59 -3.66
C THR A 14 -14.42 -2.71 -2.65
N GLN A 15 -14.38 -1.39 -2.86
CA GLN A 15 -13.68 -0.43 -1.99
C GLN A 15 -12.16 -0.66 -1.86
N THR A 16 -11.57 -1.47 -2.74
CA THR A 16 -10.12 -1.72 -2.77
C THR A 16 -9.34 -0.44 -3.05
N LEU A 17 -9.84 0.44 -3.94
CA LEU A 17 -9.23 1.75 -4.16
C LEU A 17 -9.21 2.62 -2.89
N SER A 18 -10.27 2.54 -2.07
CA SER A 18 -10.30 3.25 -0.78
C SER A 18 -9.23 2.72 0.18
N GLY A 19 -8.99 1.41 0.18
CA GLY A 19 -7.89 0.79 0.92
C GLY A 19 -6.51 1.24 0.44
N VAL A 20 -6.28 1.24 -0.87
CA VAL A 20 -5.03 1.75 -1.49
C VAL A 20 -4.80 3.22 -1.13
N LEU A 21 -5.85 4.04 -1.20
CA LEU A 21 -5.76 5.46 -0.88
C LEU A 21 -5.47 5.72 0.60
N TRP A 22 -6.21 5.06 1.49
CA TRP A 22 -5.99 5.17 2.92
C TRP A 22 -4.56 4.78 3.27
N GLY A 23 -4.10 3.63 2.77
CA GLY A 23 -2.78 3.12 3.10
C GLY A 23 -1.66 4.04 2.60
N ALA A 24 -1.82 4.60 1.40
CA ALA A 24 -0.88 5.58 0.87
C ALA A 24 -0.89 6.89 1.68
N ARG A 25 -2.06 7.43 2.01
CA ARG A 25 -2.17 8.67 2.79
C ARG A 25 -1.56 8.51 4.18
N SER A 26 -1.88 7.44 4.90
CA SER A 26 -1.30 7.16 6.22
C SER A 26 0.21 7.00 6.12
N ALA A 27 0.70 6.12 5.23
CA ALA A 27 2.12 5.82 5.12
C ALA A 27 2.95 7.04 4.69
N LEU A 28 2.54 7.75 3.64
CA LEU A 28 3.33 8.83 3.05
C LEU A 28 3.35 10.07 3.94
N ARG A 29 2.23 10.40 4.61
CA ARG A 29 2.22 11.49 5.61
C ARG A 29 3.10 11.17 6.81
N THR A 30 3.05 9.94 7.34
CA THR A 30 3.94 9.53 8.42
C THR A 30 5.41 9.63 7.99
N ALA A 31 5.75 9.12 6.80
CA ALA A 31 7.13 9.18 6.30
C ALA A 31 7.65 10.62 6.17
N LEU A 32 6.83 11.54 5.65
CA LEU A 32 7.17 12.95 5.53
C LEU A 32 7.31 13.64 6.90
N ASN A 33 6.36 13.41 7.82
CA ASN A 33 6.37 14.01 9.16
C ASN A 33 7.57 13.55 10.00
N GLU A 34 8.03 12.32 9.81
CA GLU A 34 9.20 11.76 10.50
C GLU A 34 10.53 12.14 9.84
N HIS A 35 10.49 12.74 8.65
CA HIS A 35 11.69 13.13 7.94
C HIS A 35 12.31 14.40 8.54
N LYS A 36 13.57 14.29 9.00
CA LYS A 36 14.30 15.37 9.65
C LYS A 36 15.61 15.63 8.91
N PRO A 37 15.60 16.43 7.83
CA PRO A 37 16.80 16.69 7.03
C PRO A 37 17.90 17.37 7.86
N GLU A 38 17.54 18.31 8.73
CA GLU A 38 18.47 18.99 9.66
C GLU A 38 19.10 18.03 10.70
N ALA A 39 18.47 16.88 10.95
CA ALA A 39 19.03 15.81 11.79
C ALA A 39 19.83 14.78 10.96
N GLY A 40 20.09 15.05 9.68
CA GLY A 40 20.85 14.19 8.78
C GLY A 40 20.04 13.11 8.06
N HIS A 41 18.70 13.15 8.09
CA HIS A 41 17.90 12.19 7.31
C HIS A 41 18.08 12.42 5.81
N SER A 42 18.57 11.41 5.09
CA SER A 42 18.74 11.50 3.64
C SER A 42 17.43 11.25 2.88
N ARG A 43 17.36 11.69 1.61
CA ARG A 43 16.24 11.33 0.72
C ARG A 43 16.09 9.83 0.52
N SER A 44 17.20 9.08 0.51
CA SER A 44 17.18 7.62 0.42
C SER A 44 16.52 6.99 1.65
N LEU A 45 16.76 7.55 2.85
CA LEU A 45 16.10 7.12 4.07
C LEU A 45 14.58 7.39 3.99
N LEU A 46 14.17 8.60 3.58
CA LEU A 46 12.75 8.92 3.35
C LEU A 46 12.08 7.93 2.39
N GLY A 47 12.69 7.66 1.24
CA GLY A 47 12.16 6.71 0.26
C GLY A 47 12.03 5.29 0.81
N THR A 48 12.99 4.85 1.64
CA THR A 48 12.95 3.52 2.28
C THR A 48 11.85 3.46 3.33
N THR A 49 11.78 4.45 4.22
CA THR A 49 10.73 4.56 5.24
C THR A 49 9.34 4.58 4.62
N ALA A 50 9.13 5.40 3.58
CA ALA A 50 7.86 5.45 2.86
C ALA A 50 7.48 4.11 2.24
N HIS A 51 8.44 3.41 1.63
CA HIS A 51 8.18 2.08 1.05
C HIS A 51 7.77 1.05 2.11
N THR A 52 8.48 1.02 3.23
CA THR A 52 8.19 0.10 4.35
C THR A 52 6.82 0.40 4.97
N LEU A 53 6.52 1.67 5.23
CA LEU A 53 5.22 2.07 5.74
C LEU A 53 4.08 1.76 4.77
N LEU A 54 4.27 1.99 3.46
CA LEU A 54 3.27 1.63 2.45
C LEU A 54 2.93 0.14 2.49
N CYS A 55 3.95 -0.72 2.56
CA CYS A 55 3.74 -2.16 2.66
C CYS A 55 2.98 -2.50 3.95
N ASP A 56 3.39 -1.95 5.09
CA ASP A 56 2.72 -2.16 6.38
C ASP A 56 1.26 -1.71 6.35
N ARG A 57 0.95 -0.52 5.81
CA ARG A 57 -0.42 -0.01 5.75
C ARG A 57 -1.30 -0.81 4.79
N TYR A 58 -0.77 -1.24 3.64
CA TYR A 58 -1.53 -2.12 2.75
C TYR A 58 -1.76 -3.49 3.38
N ASP A 59 -0.77 -4.05 4.06
CA ASP A 59 -0.96 -5.31 4.77
C ASP A 59 -1.99 -5.19 5.89
N ARG A 60 -2.08 -4.03 6.58
CA ARG A 60 -3.14 -3.77 7.57
C ARG A 60 -4.53 -3.70 6.95
N VAL A 61 -4.73 -2.79 6.01
CA VAL A 61 -6.08 -2.52 5.45
C VAL A 61 -6.65 -3.70 4.68
N PHE A 62 -5.77 -4.52 4.09
CA PHE A 62 -6.14 -5.75 3.39
C PHE A 62 -6.06 -7.01 4.26
N SER A 63 -5.74 -6.86 5.56
CA SER A 63 -5.61 -7.98 6.50
C SER A 63 -4.73 -9.12 5.94
N CYS A 64 -3.51 -8.76 5.54
CA CYS A 64 -2.51 -9.65 4.95
C CYS A 64 -1.33 -9.87 5.91
N GLU A 65 -0.56 -10.94 5.67
CA GLU A 65 0.69 -11.23 6.39
C GLU A 65 0.48 -11.24 7.91
N LYS A 66 1.26 -10.47 8.67
CA LYS A 66 1.13 -10.33 10.13
C LYS A 66 -0.22 -9.75 10.58
N PHE A 67 -1.07 -9.27 9.67
CA PHE A 67 -2.39 -8.72 9.96
C PHE A 67 -3.52 -9.63 9.45
N ALA A 68 -3.21 -10.86 9.07
CA ALA A 68 -4.19 -11.83 8.62
C ALA A 68 -5.28 -12.06 9.68
N LEU A 69 -6.53 -11.85 9.27
CA LEU A 69 -7.70 -12.15 10.07
C LEU A 69 -8.17 -13.59 9.80
N PRO A 70 -8.77 -14.29 10.77
CA PRO A 70 -9.23 -15.65 10.56
C PRO A 70 -10.41 -15.71 9.59
N ASP A 71 -10.38 -16.66 8.66
CA ASP A 71 -11.44 -16.85 7.67
C ASP A 71 -12.78 -17.24 8.33
N GLY A 72 -13.85 -16.56 7.93
CA GLY A 72 -15.22 -16.96 8.30
C GLY A 72 -15.62 -16.74 9.76
N THR A 73 -14.76 -16.14 10.59
CA THR A 73 -15.11 -15.73 11.96
C THR A 73 -14.99 -14.23 12.15
N ALA A 74 -15.84 -13.66 13.00
CA ALA A 74 -15.74 -12.25 13.34
C ALA A 74 -14.38 -11.95 14.02
N PRO A 75 -13.66 -10.88 13.63
CA PRO A 75 -12.40 -10.49 14.25
C PRO A 75 -12.58 -10.25 15.75
N THR A 76 -11.68 -10.81 16.55
CA THR A 76 -11.63 -10.58 17.99
C THR A 76 -11.19 -9.15 18.30
N GLU A 77 -11.35 -8.72 19.55
CA GLU A 77 -10.85 -7.42 19.99
C GLU A 77 -9.31 -7.33 19.87
N ALA A 78 -8.60 -8.42 20.12
CA ALA A 78 -7.15 -8.46 19.94
C ALA A 78 -6.75 -8.28 18.47
N ASP A 79 -7.48 -8.90 17.54
CA ASP A 79 -7.24 -8.73 16.11
C ASP A 79 -7.46 -7.27 15.68
N ARG A 80 -8.54 -6.64 16.17
CA ARG A 80 -8.83 -5.22 15.91
C ARG A 80 -7.74 -4.31 16.45
N GLN A 81 -7.29 -4.55 17.68
CA GLN A 81 -6.20 -3.80 18.30
C GLN A 81 -4.90 -3.94 17.52
N GLN A 82 -4.59 -5.13 17.02
CA GLN A 82 -3.41 -5.37 16.20
C GLN A 82 -3.44 -4.60 14.89
N LEU A 83 -4.60 -4.51 14.22
CA LEU A 83 -4.77 -3.74 12.99
C LEU A 83 -4.50 -2.24 13.20
N VAL A 84 -4.89 -1.69 14.34
CA VAL A 84 -4.74 -0.25 14.63
C VAL A 84 -3.49 0.11 15.45
N ALA A 85 -2.73 -0.88 15.91
CA ALA A 85 -1.52 -0.64 16.70
C ALA A 85 -0.49 0.19 15.91
N GLU A 86 0.09 1.21 16.56
CA GLU A 86 1.04 2.17 15.96
C GLU A 86 0.47 3.04 14.82
N LEU A 87 -0.86 3.08 14.67
CA LEU A 87 -1.52 4.07 13.83
C LEU A 87 -1.81 5.35 14.62
N SER A 88 -1.87 6.48 13.92
CA SER A 88 -2.44 7.69 14.50
C SER A 88 -3.93 7.47 14.82
N GLY A 89 -4.49 8.21 15.77
CA GLY A 89 -5.93 8.11 16.07
C GLY A 89 -6.82 8.40 14.84
N PHE A 90 -6.38 9.31 13.97
CA PHE A 90 -7.04 9.59 12.69
C PHE A 90 -6.96 8.40 11.74
N ASP A 91 -5.78 7.80 11.55
CA ASP A 91 -5.64 6.65 10.65
C ASP A 91 -6.38 5.42 11.16
N ALA A 92 -6.37 5.18 12.48
CA ALA A 92 -7.10 4.09 13.11
C ALA A 92 -8.62 4.19 12.92
N THR A 93 -9.17 5.41 12.98
CA THR A 93 -10.61 5.66 12.83
C THR A 93 -11.06 5.71 11.36
N THR A 94 -10.17 6.13 10.45
CA THR A 94 -10.48 6.25 9.02
C THR A 94 -10.12 5.03 8.18
N MET A 95 -9.50 4.00 8.79
CA MET A 95 -9.14 2.76 8.12
C MET A 95 -10.38 2.03 7.58
N PRO A 96 -10.49 1.83 6.24
CA PRO A 96 -11.59 1.09 5.65
C PRO A 96 -11.69 -0.32 6.22
N GLN A 97 -12.92 -0.77 6.48
CA GLN A 97 -13.21 -2.14 6.93
C GLN A 97 -13.50 -3.00 5.71
N LEU A 98 -12.49 -3.72 5.22
CA LEU A 98 -12.61 -4.60 4.06
C LEU A 98 -12.77 -6.06 4.50
N PRO A 99 -13.55 -6.89 3.78
CA PRO A 99 -13.62 -8.32 4.05
C PRO A 99 -12.23 -8.97 3.98
N PRO A 100 -11.84 -9.80 4.98
CA PRO A 100 -10.62 -10.60 4.89
C PRO A 100 -10.59 -11.45 3.62
N GLY A 101 -9.42 -11.57 3.00
CA GLY A 101 -9.24 -12.34 1.77
C GLY A 101 -9.78 -11.69 0.49
N LEU A 102 -10.44 -10.52 0.57
CA LEU A 102 -10.83 -9.75 -0.62
C LEU A 102 -9.61 -9.40 -1.48
N VAL A 103 -8.56 -8.94 -0.81
CA VAL A 103 -7.25 -8.68 -1.40
C VAL A 103 -6.25 -9.57 -0.67
N ILE A 104 -5.42 -10.29 -1.43
CA ILE A 104 -4.37 -11.14 -0.88
C ILE A 104 -3.00 -10.52 -1.16
N ARG A 105 -2.02 -10.83 -0.30
CA ARG A 105 -0.63 -10.55 -0.60
C ARG A 105 -0.18 -11.47 -1.74
N ASP A 106 0.41 -10.88 -2.77
CA ASP A 106 0.83 -11.58 -3.97
C ASP A 106 2.09 -10.92 -4.54
N ASN A 107 3.23 -11.22 -3.92
CA ASN A 107 4.52 -10.65 -4.30
C ASN A 107 4.97 -11.24 -5.64
N LEU A 108 5.27 -10.37 -6.62
CA LEU A 108 5.77 -10.81 -7.91
C LEU A 108 7.29 -10.77 -7.95
N ASN A 109 7.95 -11.93 -8.03
CA ASN A 109 9.43 -12.02 -8.11
C ASN A 109 10.12 -11.17 -7.00
N GLY A 110 9.63 -11.28 -5.77
CA GLY A 110 10.13 -10.51 -4.61
C GLY A 110 9.73 -9.03 -4.58
N SER A 111 9.01 -8.51 -5.56
CA SER A 111 8.44 -7.16 -5.51
C SER A 111 7.12 -7.17 -4.74
N PRO A 112 6.93 -6.29 -3.72
CA PRO A 112 5.67 -6.16 -3.00
C PRO A 112 4.46 -5.97 -3.91
N GLY A 113 3.50 -6.87 -3.78
CA GLY A 113 2.29 -6.89 -4.59
C GLY A 113 1.08 -7.39 -3.83
N TRP A 114 -0.10 -6.96 -4.28
CA TRP A 114 -1.40 -7.36 -3.76
C TRP A 114 -2.32 -7.68 -4.92
N ARG A 115 -3.26 -8.59 -4.71
CA ARG A 115 -4.15 -9.07 -5.75
C ARG A 115 -5.59 -9.20 -5.27
N GLN A 116 -6.50 -8.68 -6.08
CA GLN A 116 -7.94 -8.91 -5.98
C GLN A 116 -8.39 -9.68 -7.23
N GLY A 117 -8.78 -10.94 -7.06
CA GLY A 117 -9.15 -11.79 -8.19
C GLY A 117 -8.02 -11.85 -9.23
N ASN A 118 -8.27 -11.32 -10.43
CA ASN A 118 -7.31 -11.27 -11.54
C ASN A 118 -6.57 -9.93 -11.66
N VAL A 119 -6.78 -8.98 -10.75
CA VAL A 119 -6.13 -7.67 -10.75
C VAL A 119 -5.04 -7.65 -9.69
N GLN A 120 -3.79 -7.65 -10.12
CA GLN A 120 -2.63 -7.49 -9.25
C GLN A 120 -2.09 -6.07 -9.37
N PHE A 121 -1.60 -5.48 -8.27
CA PHE A 121 -0.89 -4.22 -8.31
C PHE A 121 0.41 -4.27 -7.51
N LEU A 122 1.47 -3.68 -8.07
CA LEU A 122 2.79 -3.58 -7.46
C LEU A 122 3.11 -2.13 -7.10
N LEU A 123 3.87 -1.94 -6.03
CA LEU A 123 4.34 -0.62 -5.62
C LEU A 123 5.58 -0.16 -6.41
N ALA A 124 5.59 1.10 -6.84
CA ALA A 124 6.77 1.75 -7.42
C ALA A 124 6.98 3.16 -6.86
N SER A 125 8.17 3.42 -6.31
CA SER A 125 8.60 4.79 -6.03
C SER A 125 8.89 5.53 -7.33
N ALA A 126 8.58 6.81 -7.41
CA ALA A 126 8.82 7.67 -8.56
C ALA A 126 9.55 8.93 -8.11
N PRO A 127 10.85 8.87 -7.75
CA PRO A 127 11.57 9.98 -7.10
C PRO A 127 11.63 11.26 -7.96
N ASP A 128 11.62 11.12 -9.28
CA ASP A 128 11.62 12.23 -10.25
C ASP A 128 10.20 12.66 -10.65
N GLY A 129 9.16 12.12 -10.01
CA GLY A 129 7.75 12.33 -10.36
C GLY A 129 7.13 11.17 -11.13
N ILE A 130 5.80 11.02 -10.98
CA ILE A 130 5.01 9.90 -11.54
C ILE A 130 5.08 9.87 -13.09
N ASP A 131 5.20 11.01 -13.74
CA ASP A 131 5.31 11.12 -15.21
C ASP A 131 6.73 10.87 -15.74
N HIS A 132 7.72 10.74 -14.85
CA HIS A 132 9.14 10.65 -15.20
C HIS A 132 9.76 9.30 -14.82
N ILE A 133 8.95 8.28 -14.54
CA ILE A 133 9.44 6.94 -14.22
C ILE A 133 10.25 6.37 -15.39
N ARG A 134 11.49 5.99 -15.12
CA ARG A 134 12.36 5.32 -16.08
C ARG A 134 12.29 3.82 -15.86
N TRP A 135 11.45 3.11 -16.61
CA TRP A 135 11.23 1.67 -16.38
C TRP A 135 12.49 0.83 -16.63
N ALA A 136 13.33 1.24 -17.56
CA ALA A 136 14.60 0.58 -17.88
C ALA A 136 15.60 0.54 -16.70
N GLU A 137 15.46 1.46 -15.73
CA GLU A 137 16.31 1.55 -14.54
C GLU A 137 15.69 0.84 -13.31
N ARG A 138 14.50 0.25 -13.45
CA ARG A 138 13.81 -0.46 -12.36
C ARG A 138 14.19 -1.93 -12.30
N SER A 139 13.70 -2.62 -11.27
CA SER A 139 13.93 -4.06 -11.11
C SER A 139 13.50 -4.85 -12.35
N PRO A 140 14.13 -6.00 -12.65
CA PRO A 140 13.75 -6.84 -13.78
C PRO A 140 12.25 -7.19 -13.79
N THR A 141 11.64 -7.36 -12.62
CA THR A 141 10.19 -7.56 -12.48
C THR A 141 9.39 -6.39 -13.06
N LYS A 142 9.71 -5.16 -12.66
CA LYS A 142 9.01 -3.94 -13.12
C LYS A 142 9.28 -3.66 -14.59
N GLN A 143 10.47 -3.99 -15.09
CA GLN A 143 10.77 -3.95 -16.52
C GLN A 143 9.84 -4.89 -17.31
N ARG A 144 9.68 -6.14 -16.85
CA ARG A 144 8.76 -7.11 -17.46
C ARG A 144 7.30 -6.64 -17.43
N VAL A 145 6.85 -6.02 -16.33
CA VAL A 145 5.49 -5.44 -16.25
C VAL A 145 5.32 -4.37 -17.32
N ALA A 146 6.29 -3.47 -17.45
CA ALA A 146 6.25 -2.37 -18.42
C ALA A 146 6.41 -2.83 -19.88
N GLU A 147 7.09 -3.96 -20.13
CA GLU A 147 7.22 -4.58 -21.45
C GLU A 147 5.98 -5.36 -21.87
N SER A 148 5.18 -5.84 -20.91
CA SER A 148 4.02 -6.67 -21.21
C SER A 148 2.96 -5.87 -21.98
N SER A 149 2.79 -6.24 -23.24
CA SER A 149 1.79 -5.69 -24.16
C SER A 149 0.36 -5.98 -23.74
N ILE A 150 0.13 -6.86 -22.74
CA ILE A 150 -1.19 -7.10 -22.12
C ILE A 150 -1.16 -6.90 -20.58
N GLY A 151 -0.05 -6.46 -19.98
CA GLY A 151 0.07 -6.35 -18.51
C GLY A 151 0.05 -7.72 -17.81
N GLN A 152 0.09 -8.79 -18.60
CA GLN A 152 0.12 -10.17 -18.15
C GLN A 152 1.57 -10.55 -17.93
N ILE A 153 1.86 -11.04 -16.72
CA ILE A 153 3.11 -11.75 -16.46
C ILE A 153 2.72 -13.18 -16.11
N PRO A 154 3.26 -14.19 -16.81
CA PRO A 154 3.07 -15.57 -16.42
C PRO A 154 3.44 -15.75 -14.94
N VAL A 155 2.51 -16.29 -14.15
CA VAL A 155 2.75 -16.65 -12.76
C VAL A 155 3.59 -17.93 -12.77
N ASP A 156 4.90 -17.77 -12.56
CA ASP A 156 5.98 -18.76 -12.39
C ASP A 156 5.94 -20.10 -13.15
N GLY A 157 7.00 -20.37 -13.92
CA GLY A 157 7.36 -21.75 -14.24
C GLY A 157 8.31 -22.00 -15.41
N ASP A 158 8.31 -21.17 -16.46
CA ASP A 158 9.18 -21.43 -17.62
C ASP A 158 9.32 -20.16 -18.48
N VAL A 159 10.33 -19.35 -18.15
CA VAL A 159 10.93 -18.47 -19.17
C VAL A 159 12.22 -19.15 -19.59
N PRO A 160 12.34 -19.66 -20.82
CA PRO A 160 13.63 -20.08 -21.32
C PRO A 160 14.52 -18.84 -21.31
N SER A 161 15.54 -18.89 -20.45
CA SER A 161 16.61 -17.89 -20.43
C SER A 161 17.17 -17.77 -21.84
N LEU A 162 17.09 -16.59 -22.45
CA LEU A 162 17.57 -16.26 -23.79
C LEU A 162 19.11 -16.37 -23.95
N PHE A 163 19.81 -16.89 -22.95
CA PHE A 163 21.24 -17.23 -23.00
C PHE A 163 21.54 -18.74 -22.94
N GLY A 164 20.53 -19.60 -23.12
CA GLY A 164 20.73 -21.02 -23.37
C GLY A 164 20.82 -21.31 -24.86
N SER A 165 22.02 -21.45 -25.40
CA SER A 165 22.28 -21.87 -26.78
C SER A 165 21.65 -23.23 -27.08
N ASN A 166 20.48 -23.27 -27.73
CA ASN A 166 20.04 -24.41 -28.53
C ASN A 166 18.89 -24.02 -29.48
N PRO A 167 19.12 -23.98 -30.80
CA PRO A 167 18.03 -23.85 -31.75
C PRO A 167 17.39 -25.22 -31.95
N SER A 168 16.06 -25.26 -32.06
CA SER A 168 15.24 -26.40 -32.49
C SER A 168 14.67 -27.30 -31.38
N ILE A 169 13.59 -26.85 -30.71
CA ILE A 169 12.50 -27.77 -30.34
C ILE A 169 11.17 -27.06 -30.59
N LEU A 170 10.48 -27.48 -31.67
CA LEU A 170 9.04 -27.28 -31.84
C LEU A 170 8.33 -28.18 -30.83
N ILE A 171 7.77 -27.62 -29.77
CA ILE A 171 6.90 -28.36 -28.85
C ILE A 171 5.45 -28.21 -29.37
N PRO A 172 4.71 -29.33 -29.58
CA PRO A 172 3.34 -29.27 -30.03
C PRO A 172 2.44 -28.66 -28.97
N SER A 173 1.38 -27.97 -29.40
CA SER A 173 0.34 -27.34 -28.58
C SER A 173 -0.19 -28.29 -27.51
N LEU A 174 0.44 -28.25 -26.33
CA LEU A 174 -0.15 -28.73 -25.09
C LEU A 174 -1.24 -27.74 -24.74
N GLU A 175 -2.46 -28.23 -24.56
CA GLU A 175 -3.56 -27.48 -23.97
C GLU A 175 -3.10 -26.96 -22.61
N VAL A 176 -2.71 -25.69 -22.62
CA VAL A 176 -2.30 -24.97 -21.44
C VAL A 176 -3.54 -24.89 -20.54
N PRO A 177 -3.54 -25.44 -19.31
CA PRO A 177 -4.67 -25.27 -18.41
C PRO A 177 -4.92 -23.78 -18.29
N ALA A 178 -6.19 -23.35 -18.35
CA ALA A 178 -6.58 -21.95 -18.37
C ALA A 178 -5.95 -21.21 -17.19
N PHE A 179 -4.76 -20.64 -17.39
CA PHE A 179 -4.12 -19.76 -16.44
C PHE A 179 -5.10 -18.61 -16.23
N THR A 180 -5.60 -18.44 -15.01
CA THR A 180 -6.33 -17.22 -14.62
C THR A 180 -5.40 -16.06 -14.94
N GLN A 181 -5.71 -15.34 -16.02
CA GLN A 181 -4.84 -14.29 -16.55
C GLN A 181 -4.82 -13.13 -15.55
N VAL A 182 -3.74 -13.05 -14.76
CA VAL A 182 -3.54 -11.95 -13.82
C VAL A 182 -3.02 -10.75 -14.60
N THR A 183 -3.71 -9.63 -14.49
CA THR A 183 -3.29 -8.34 -15.04
C THR A 183 -2.60 -7.54 -13.94
N THR A 184 -1.34 -7.18 -14.17
CA THR A 184 -0.52 -6.46 -13.20
C THR A 184 -0.47 -4.96 -13.52
N PHE A 185 -0.91 -4.15 -12.58
CA PHE A 185 -0.81 -2.70 -12.59
C PHE A 185 0.26 -2.18 -11.64
N ILE A 186 0.57 -0.90 -11.74
CA ILE A 186 1.51 -0.20 -10.86
C ILE A 186 0.74 0.83 -10.03
N VAL A 187 0.91 0.77 -8.72
CA VAL A 187 0.65 1.89 -7.81
C VAL A 187 1.97 2.66 -7.64
N ALA A 188 2.06 3.80 -8.30
CA ALA A 188 3.22 4.68 -8.25
C ALA A 188 3.00 5.79 -7.24
N TYR A 189 4.03 6.08 -6.45
CA TYR A 189 4.02 7.19 -5.50
C TYR A 189 5.25 8.08 -5.68
N TRP A 190 5.05 9.37 -5.50
CA TRP A 190 6.11 10.38 -5.47
C TRP A 190 5.98 11.20 -4.18
N LEU A 191 7.11 11.66 -3.65
CA LEU A 191 7.21 12.43 -2.42
C LEU A 191 7.97 13.72 -2.69
N ASP A 192 7.41 14.83 -2.24
CA ASP A 192 8.05 16.13 -2.20
C ASP A 192 8.31 16.53 -0.75
N HIS A 193 9.56 16.37 -0.31
CA HIS A 193 9.95 16.76 1.04
C HIS A 193 10.03 18.29 1.22
N ASP A 194 10.15 19.07 0.15
CA ASP A 194 10.26 20.54 0.25
C ASP A 194 8.86 21.15 0.42
N LEU A 195 7.88 20.59 -0.29
CA LEU A 195 6.47 21.00 -0.21
C LEU A 195 5.65 20.21 0.82
N ASN A 196 6.25 19.22 1.46
CA ASN A 196 5.57 18.27 2.37
C ASN A 196 4.33 17.63 1.72
N ASP A 197 4.48 17.21 0.46
CA ASP A 197 3.39 16.71 -0.38
C ASP A 197 3.74 15.36 -1.02
N PHE A 198 2.73 14.69 -1.57
CA PHE A 198 2.91 13.46 -2.30
C PHE A 198 1.86 13.28 -3.40
N SER A 199 2.22 12.51 -4.42
CA SER A 199 1.31 12.10 -5.49
C SER A 199 1.19 10.59 -5.53
N LEU A 200 0.04 10.10 -5.99
CA LEU A 200 -0.29 8.69 -6.06
C LEU A 200 -1.06 8.41 -7.33
N ALA A 201 -0.59 7.48 -8.14
CA ALA A 201 -1.28 7.05 -9.33
C ALA A 201 -1.37 5.53 -9.40
N LEU A 202 -2.49 5.04 -9.93
CA LEU A 202 -2.65 3.67 -10.36
C LEU A 202 -2.69 3.65 -11.88
N GLY A 203 -1.95 2.74 -12.49
CA GLY A 203 -1.96 2.66 -13.94
C GLY A 203 -1.24 1.46 -14.52
N ARG A 204 -1.35 1.40 -15.84
CA ARG A 204 -0.63 0.44 -16.65
C ARG A 204 0.66 1.04 -17.16
N SER A 205 1.79 0.45 -16.79
CA SER A 205 3.10 0.91 -17.21
C SER A 205 3.38 0.61 -18.68
N ARG A 206 4.31 1.37 -19.26
CA ARG A 206 4.80 1.23 -20.64
C ARG A 206 6.31 1.39 -20.64
N MET A 207 7.01 0.39 -21.18
CA MET A 207 8.46 0.43 -21.33
C MET A 207 8.88 1.63 -22.19
N ASN A 208 9.84 2.43 -21.69
CA ASN A 208 10.24 3.71 -22.26
C ASN A 208 11.77 3.84 -22.42
N ARG A 209 12.45 2.81 -22.97
CA ARG A 209 13.92 2.78 -23.16
C ARG A 209 14.47 3.95 -23.99
N GLY A 210 13.66 4.55 -24.85
CA GLY A 210 14.00 5.72 -25.67
C GLY A 210 13.37 7.04 -25.20
N GLY A 211 12.86 7.07 -23.95
CA GLY A 211 12.02 8.16 -23.46
C GLY A 211 10.54 8.00 -23.82
N GLY A 212 9.76 9.07 -23.59
CA GLY A 212 8.30 9.06 -23.75
C GLY A 212 7.54 8.68 -22.48
N SER A 213 6.21 8.60 -22.60
CA SER A 213 5.33 8.39 -21.45
C SER A 213 5.59 7.01 -20.81
N PRO A 214 5.76 6.95 -19.47
CA PRO A 214 5.91 5.68 -18.75
C PRO A 214 4.61 4.90 -18.59
N TRP A 215 3.51 5.40 -19.15
CA TRP A 215 2.17 4.86 -18.93
C TRP A 215 1.47 4.57 -20.27
N VAL A 216 0.74 3.47 -20.32
CA VAL A 216 -0.32 3.27 -21.32
C VAL A 216 -1.52 4.12 -20.94
N TRP A 217 -1.90 4.05 -19.66
CA TRP A 217 -2.89 4.88 -19.01
C TRP A 217 -2.56 4.96 -17.51
N ARG A 218 -2.98 6.04 -16.86
CA ARG A 218 -2.91 6.20 -15.40
C ARG A 218 -4.10 7.00 -14.90
N VAL A 219 -4.46 6.78 -13.64
CA VAL A 219 -5.42 7.58 -12.89
C VAL A 219 -4.70 8.14 -11.67
N GLU A 220 -4.77 9.45 -11.49
CA GLU A 220 -4.29 10.10 -10.27
C GLU A 220 -5.31 9.83 -9.15
N LEU A 221 -4.85 9.21 -8.07
CA LEU A 221 -5.67 8.86 -6.93
C LEU A 221 -5.70 10.01 -5.90
N THR A 222 -4.66 10.85 -5.85
CA THR A 222 -4.56 11.95 -4.87
C THR A 222 -5.68 12.99 -5.03
N SER A 223 -6.13 13.27 -6.25
CA SER A 223 -7.10 14.34 -6.57
C SER A 223 -8.54 13.85 -6.80
N THR A 224 -8.75 12.58 -7.20
CA THR A 224 -10.01 12.15 -7.84
C THR A 224 -11.04 11.57 -6.86
N ILE A 225 -10.63 11.02 -5.70
CA ILE A 225 -11.55 10.33 -4.77
C ILE A 225 -11.97 11.23 -3.57
N ILE A 226 -11.44 12.46 -3.49
CA ILE A 226 -11.82 13.41 -2.42
C ILE A 226 -13.29 13.83 -2.52
N ARG A 227 -13.89 13.89 -3.72
CA ARG A 227 -15.27 14.41 -3.86
C ARG A 227 -16.38 13.49 -3.35
N ASP A 228 -16.18 12.17 -3.33
CA ASP A 228 -17.26 11.22 -2.98
C ASP A 228 -17.17 10.69 -1.54
N MET A 229 -15.99 10.80 -0.90
CA MET A 229 -15.78 10.35 0.48
C MET A 229 -16.19 11.40 1.53
N ASP A 230 -16.16 12.70 1.19
CA ASP A 230 -16.54 13.78 2.10
C ASP A 230 -18.06 13.93 2.28
N GLU A 231 -18.88 13.48 1.32
CA GLU A 231 -20.33 13.78 1.33
C GLU A 231 -21.21 12.67 1.92
N LYS A 232 -20.69 11.45 2.15
CA LYS A 232 -21.51 10.30 2.61
C LYS A 232 -21.16 9.67 3.95
N THR A 233 -20.08 10.10 4.63
CA THR A 233 -19.66 9.45 5.90
C THR A 233 -19.45 10.42 7.06
N ILE A 234 -19.62 11.72 6.86
CA ILE A 234 -19.61 12.68 7.96
C ILE A 234 -21.06 12.94 8.37
N GLY A 235 -21.62 12.03 9.17
CA GLY A 235 -22.74 12.40 10.03
C GLY A 235 -22.24 13.50 10.96
N ASP A 236 -22.98 14.61 11.05
CA ASP A 236 -22.68 15.78 11.85
C ASP A 236 -22.16 15.40 13.25
N TRP A 237 -20.88 15.66 13.50
CA TRP A 237 -20.31 15.65 14.84
C TRP A 237 -19.86 17.06 15.18
N GLU A 238 -20.64 17.73 16.03
CA GLU A 238 -20.20 18.95 16.69
C GLU A 238 -18.92 18.67 17.52
N PRO A 239 -17.94 19.59 17.53
CA PRO A 239 -16.73 19.42 18.31
C PRO A 239 -17.08 19.41 19.80
N ILE A 240 -16.73 18.33 20.50
CA ILE A 240 -16.79 18.29 21.96
C ILE A 240 -15.83 19.36 22.49
N SER A 241 -16.38 20.40 23.12
CA SER A 241 -15.60 21.44 23.78
C SER A 241 -14.81 20.83 24.95
N ASN A 242 -13.52 21.13 25.03
CA ASN A 242 -12.57 20.63 26.03
C ASN A 242 -12.78 21.16 27.47
N ASP A 243 -13.96 21.66 27.84
CA ASP A 243 -14.19 22.30 29.14
C ASP A 243 -14.64 21.36 30.27
N ASP A 244 -14.84 20.05 30.01
CA ASP A 244 -15.41 19.13 31.02
C ASP A 244 -14.50 17.99 31.52
N VAL A 245 -13.20 17.99 31.21
CA VAL A 245 -12.24 17.07 31.86
C VAL A 245 -11.59 17.74 33.08
N ARG A 246 -12.38 17.98 34.13
CA ARG A 246 -11.85 18.05 35.50
C ARG A 246 -11.77 16.63 36.06
N SER A 247 -10.77 15.87 35.63
CA SER A 247 -10.42 14.62 36.30
C SER A 247 -9.96 14.91 37.72
N ALA A 248 -10.65 14.31 38.70
CA ALA A 248 -10.23 14.34 40.10
C ALA A 248 -8.95 13.51 40.29
N ASP A 249 -7.93 14.10 40.89
CA ASP A 249 -6.67 13.43 41.23
C ASP A 249 -6.92 12.19 42.10
N ALA A 250 -6.37 11.05 41.69
CA ALA A 250 -6.43 9.81 42.45
C ALA A 250 -5.46 9.87 43.67
N PRO A 251 -5.88 9.42 44.87
CA PRO A 251 -5.02 9.48 46.05
C PRO A 251 -3.93 8.39 46.02
N VAL A 252 -2.67 8.82 45.90
CA VAL A 252 -1.47 7.97 45.99
C VAL A 252 -1.19 7.65 47.47
N ARG A 253 -1.17 6.35 47.83
CA ARG A 253 -0.64 5.88 49.12
C ARG A 253 0.81 5.43 48.96
N LEU A 254 1.73 6.16 49.58
CA LEU A 254 3.14 5.78 49.64
C LEU A 254 3.36 4.66 50.68
N ARG A 255 4.16 3.66 50.29
CA ARG A 255 4.54 2.52 51.13
C ARG A 255 5.60 2.98 52.15
N PRO A 256 5.45 2.74 53.47
CA PRO A 256 6.48 3.09 54.43
C PRO A 256 7.76 2.29 54.18
N SER A 257 8.90 2.98 54.01
CA SER A 257 10.23 2.36 53.98
C SER A 257 10.65 1.95 55.39
N GLY A 258 11.06 0.70 55.57
CA GLY A 258 11.43 0.10 56.85
C GLY A 258 12.76 0.60 57.43
N ALA A 259 12.81 1.86 57.84
CA ALA A 259 13.93 2.45 58.58
C ALA A 259 13.40 3.28 59.77
N ASP A 260 12.66 2.63 60.67
CA ASP A 260 12.44 3.09 62.05
C ASP A 260 12.06 1.91 62.96
N ARG A 261 12.98 0.94 63.05
CA ARG A 261 13.04 -0.01 64.15
C ARG A 261 14.43 0.05 64.78
N LYS A 262 14.63 1.02 65.67
CA LYS A 262 15.42 0.92 66.92
C LYS A 262 15.62 2.30 67.54
N ALA A 263 14.80 2.62 68.54
CA ALA A 263 15.18 3.39 69.74
C ALA A 263 14.03 3.31 70.74
N ALA A 264 14.06 2.27 71.56
CA ALA A 264 13.54 2.27 72.92
C ALA A 264 14.70 1.81 73.80
#